data_AF-A0A2M8WVM9-F1
#
_entry.id   AF-A0A2M8WVM9-F1
#
_cell.length_a   1.000
_cell.length_b   1.000
_cell.length_c   1.000
_cell.angle_alpha   90.00
_cell.angle_beta   90.00
_cell.angle_gamma   90.00
#
_symmetry.space_group_name_H-M   'P 1'
#
loop_
_entity.id
_entity.type
_entity.pdbx_description
1 polymer ?
#
loop_
_entity_poly.entity_id
_entity_poly.type
_entity_poly.pdbx_seq_one_letter_code
_entity_poly.pdbx_strand_id
1 'polypeptide(L)'
;MAYDLSIDMHALRELAKDLKTIGDEFQGTDERADEAASATGDAGLHDTVHDFSAAWRIKRDEMTENVDKLQGILQQIVDTFTEVDADLAKALEKGAERA
;
A
#
# COMPACT_ATOMS: atom_id res chain seq x y z
N MET A 1 0.08 -33.91 6.28
CA MET A 1 0.75 -33.08 5.25
C MET A 1 1.02 -31.74 5.93
N ALA A 2 2.17 -31.59 6.59
CA ALA A 2 2.56 -30.31 7.15
C ALA A 2 3.07 -29.46 5.99
N TYR A 3 2.39 -28.36 5.69
CA TYR A 3 2.87 -27.40 4.70
C TYR A 3 4.06 -26.67 5.35
N ASP A 4 5.26 -26.86 4.81
CA ASP A 4 6.44 -26.09 5.19
C ASP A 4 6.31 -24.70 4.58
N LEU A 5 5.68 -23.81 5.33
CA LEU A 5 5.39 -22.45 4.90
C LEU A 5 6.51 -21.55 5.42
N SER A 6 7.56 -21.36 4.61
CA SER A 6 8.61 -20.39 4.88
C SER A 6 8.18 -19.04 4.30
N ILE A 7 7.74 -18.13 5.17
CA ILE A 7 7.43 -16.74 4.81
C ILE A 7 8.49 -15.83 5.40
N ASP A 8 9.12 -15.02 4.55
CA ASP A 8 10.04 -13.97 5.00
C ASP A 8 9.24 -12.78 5.53
N MET A 9 9.05 -12.76 6.85
CA MET A 9 8.33 -11.71 7.55
C MET A 9 9.03 -10.34 7.49
N HIS A 10 10.36 -10.31 7.24
CA HIS A 10 11.08 -9.06 7.08
C HIS A 10 10.75 -8.45 5.72
N ALA A 11 10.87 -9.24 4.65
CA ALA A 11 10.55 -8.81 3.29
C ALA A 11 9.11 -8.33 3.16
N LEU A 12 8.15 -8.98 3.82
CA LEU A 12 6.75 -8.52 3.82
C LEU A 12 6.56 -7.16 4.51
N ARG A 13 7.28 -6.91 5.61
CA ARG A 13 7.22 -5.61 6.32
C ARG A 13 7.87 -4.49 5.51
N GLU A 14 8.97 -4.78 4.81
CA GLU A 14 9.60 -3.83 3.90
C GLU A 14 8.67 -3.49 2.73
N LEU A 15 8.11 -4.51 2.07
CA LEU A 15 7.17 -4.31 0.97
C LEU A 15 5.94 -3.47 1.39
N ALA A 16 5.41 -3.70 2.59
CA ALA A 16 4.30 -2.90 3.11
C ALA A 16 4.69 -1.41 3.31
N LYS A 17 5.92 -1.12 3.73
CA LYS A 17 6.42 0.26 3.87
C LYS A 17 6.67 0.92 2.52
N ASP A 18 7.20 0.18 1.56
CA ASP A 18 7.46 0.69 0.21
C ASP A 18 6.15 1.05 -0.49
N LEU A 19 5.14 0.17 -0.38
CA LEU A 19 3.80 0.46 -0.89
C LEU A 19 3.18 1.69 -0.24
N LYS A 20 3.30 1.84 1.08
CA LYS A 20 2.85 3.05 1.77
C LYS A 20 3.52 4.31 1.22
N THR A 21 4.83 4.27 1.00
CA THR A 21 5.60 5.41 0.46
C THR A 21 5.09 5.79 -0.94
N ILE A 22 4.85 4.80 -1.79
CA ILE A 22 4.30 5.01 -3.14
C ILE A 22 2.89 5.64 -3.06
N GLY A 23 2.03 5.17 -2.15
CA GLY A 23 0.71 5.74 -1.94
C GLY A 23 0.76 7.20 -1.47
N ASP A 24 1.64 7.50 -0.51
CA ASP A 24 1.83 8.86 0.01
C ASP A 24 2.37 9.81 -1.09
N GLU A 25 3.26 9.34 -1.97
CA GLU A 25 3.75 10.12 -3.13
C GLU A 25 2.65 10.41 -4.15
N PHE A 26 1.76 9.45 -4.42
CA PHE A 26 0.64 9.66 -5.36
C PHE A 26 -0.37 10.70 -4.86
N GLN A 27 -0.60 10.79 -3.54
CA GLN A 27 -1.53 11.77 -2.96
C GLN A 27 -0.99 13.22 -2.98
N GLY A 28 0.32 13.44 -3.01
CA GLY A 28 0.94 14.76 -2.84
C GLY A 28 0.90 15.74 -4.04
N THR A 29 0.11 15.49 -5.09
CA THR A 29 0.33 16.14 -6.40
C THR A 29 -0.91 16.74 -7.07
N ASP A 30 -1.98 17.06 -6.33
CA ASP A 30 -3.26 17.46 -6.95
C ASP A 30 -3.38 18.98 -7.24
N GLU A 31 -2.68 19.86 -6.53
CA GLU A 31 -2.92 21.31 -6.62
C GLU A 31 -2.37 22.01 -7.88
N ARG A 32 -1.45 21.40 -8.62
CA ARG A 32 -0.67 22.12 -9.65
C ARG A 32 -1.27 22.15 -11.05
N ALA A 33 -2.27 21.31 -11.31
CA ALA A 33 -2.69 21.02 -12.68
C ALA A 33 -3.71 22.03 -13.23
N ASP A 34 -4.65 22.49 -12.39
CA ASP A 34 -5.60 23.55 -12.77
C ASP A 34 -4.90 24.91 -12.93
N GLU A 35 -3.89 25.17 -12.09
CA GLU A 35 -3.00 26.33 -12.22
C GLU A 35 -2.20 26.27 -13.52
N ALA A 36 -1.68 25.10 -13.89
CA ALA A 36 -0.98 24.89 -15.15
C ALA A 36 -1.89 25.10 -16.36
N ALA A 37 -3.13 24.59 -16.32
CA ALA A 37 -4.13 24.81 -17.38
C ALA A 37 -4.42 26.30 -17.58
N SER A 38 -4.62 27.03 -16.47
CA SER A 38 -4.88 28.48 -16.49
C SER A 38 -3.71 29.30 -17.04
N ALA A 39 -2.47 28.82 -16.87
CA ALA A 39 -1.26 29.48 -17.36
C ALA A 39 -1.02 29.33 -18.87
N THR A 40 -1.77 28.47 -19.57
CA THR A 40 -1.54 28.16 -20.99
C THR A 40 -1.87 29.32 -21.93
N GLY A 41 -2.82 30.19 -21.56
CA GLY A 41 -3.23 31.36 -22.34
C GLY A 41 -3.96 31.09 -23.67
N ASP A 42 -4.05 29.82 -24.08
CA ASP A 42 -4.78 29.34 -25.26
C ASP A 42 -5.91 28.40 -24.83
N ALA A 43 -7.10 28.58 -25.40
CA ALA A 43 -8.29 27.82 -24.99
C ALA A 43 -8.19 26.33 -25.33
N GLY A 44 -7.61 25.96 -26.48
CA GLY A 44 -7.47 24.55 -26.85
C GLY A 44 -6.41 23.83 -26.00
N LEU A 45 -5.32 24.53 -25.69
CA LEU A 45 -4.29 24.01 -24.80
C LEU A 45 -4.77 23.90 -23.35
N HIS A 46 -5.55 24.87 -22.87
CA HIS A 46 -6.23 24.81 -21.58
C HIS A 46 -7.06 23.53 -21.45
N ASP A 47 -7.98 23.29 -22.40
CA ASP A 47 -8.89 22.14 -22.35
C ASP A 47 -8.11 20.82 -22.38
N THR A 48 -7.05 20.75 -23.19
CA THR A 48 -6.19 19.55 -23.26
C THR A 48 -5.46 19.29 -21.94
N VAL A 49 -4.92 20.33 -21.30
CA VAL A 49 -4.22 20.20 -20.01
C VAL A 49 -5.19 19.84 -18.89
N HIS A 50 -6.39 20.42 -18.91
CA HIS A 50 -7.45 20.10 -17.96
C HIS A 50 -7.92 18.64 -18.10
N ASP A 51 -8.17 18.16 -19.32
CA ASP A 51 -8.59 16.78 -19.56
C ASP A 51 -7.51 15.77 -19.15
N PHE A 52 -6.24 16.07 -19.44
CA PHE A 52 -5.12 15.28 -18.96
C PHE A 52 -5.06 15.25 -17.43
N SER A 53 -5.19 16.40 -16.77
CA SER A 53 -5.23 16.52 -15.31
C SER A 53 -6.32 15.65 -14.69
N ALA A 54 -7.55 15.76 -15.21
CA ALA A 54 -8.69 15.00 -14.73
C ALA A 54 -8.49 13.48 -14.90
N ALA A 55 -8.04 13.05 -16.08
CA ALA A 55 -7.76 11.64 -16.35
C ALA A 55 -6.62 11.10 -15.47
N TRP A 56 -5.58 11.90 -15.25
CA TRP A 56 -4.47 11.56 -14.38
C TRP A 56 -4.90 11.45 -12.92
N ARG A 57 -5.76 12.34 -12.42
CA ARG A 57 -6.35 12.24 -11.08
C ARG A 57 -7.10 10.92 -10.89
N ILE A 58 -8.02 10.59 -11.80
CA ILE A 58 -8.77 9.32 -11.75
C ILE A 58 -7.80 8.13 -11.72
N LYS A 59 -6.78 8.12 -12.59
CA LYS A 59 -5.83 7.02 -12.63
C LYS A 59 -5.00 6.90 -11.35
N ARG A 60 -4.57 8.03 -10.77
CA ARG A 60 -3.88 8.08 -9.48
C ARG A 60 -4.75 7.59 -8.33
N ASP A 61 -6.02 7.96 -8.30
CA ASP A 61 -6.96 7.48 -7.28
C ASP A 61 -7.09 5.95 -7.34
N GLU A 62 -7.26 5.39 -8.54
CA GLU A 62 -7.27 3.93 -8.74
C GLU A 62 -5.96 3.25 -8.31
N MET A 63 -4.80 3.86 -8.62
CA MET A 63 -3.50 3.32 -8.22
C MET A 63 -3.34 3.34 -6.70
N THR A 64 -3.70 4.45 -6.06
CA THR A 64 -3.66 4.62 -4.59
C THR A 64 -4.55 3.59 -3.91
N GLU A 65 -5.79 3.41 -4.37
CA GLU A 65 -6.69 2.39 -3.82
C GLU A 65 -6.11 0.97 -3.91
N ASN A 66 -5.45 0.63 -5.01
CA ASN A 66 -4.87 -0.69 -5.20
C ASN A 66 -3.64 -0.91 -4.29
N VAL A 67 -2.83 0.13 -4.11
CA VAL A 67 -1.71 0.13 -3.18
C VAL A 67 -2.20 -0.06 -1.75
N ASP A 68 -3.23 0.68 -1.32
CA ASP A 68 -3.82 0.55 0.01
C ASP A 68 -4.39 -0.85 0.26
N LYS A 69 -5.09 -1.42 -0.73
CA LYS A 69 -5.60 -2.80 -0.66
C LYS A 69 -4.47 -3.81 -0.48
N LEU A 70 -3.41 -3.70 -1.27
CA LEU A 70 -2.26 -4.62 -1.17
C LEU A 70 -1.53 -4.48 0.17
N GLN A 71 -1.32 -3.25 0.63
CA GLN A 71 -0.75 -2.98 1.95
C GLN A 71 -1.59 -3.62 3.06
N GLY A 72 -2.91 -3.47 3.01
CA GLY A 72 -3.82 -4.08 3.98
C GLY A 72 -3.74 -5.60 4.02
N ILE A 73 -3.64 -6.25 2.86
CA ILE A 73 -3.45 -7.71 2.75
C ILE A 73 -2.12 -8.13 3.40
N LEU A 74 -1.02 -7.43 3.07
CA LEU A 74 0.29 -7.74 3.63
C LEU A 74 0.31 -7.57 5.14
N GLN A 75 -0.31 -6.52 5.66
CA GLN A 75 -0.42 -6.30 7.10
C GLN A 75 -1.23 -7.42 7.78
N GLN A 76 -2.35 -7.85 7.21
CA GLN A 76 -3.13 -8.97 7.73
C GLN A 76 -2.34 -10.28 7.79
N ILE A 77 -1.53 -10.56 6.76
CA ILE A 77 -0.63 -11.71 6.76
C ILE A 77 0.35 -11.57 7.93
N VAL A 78 1.01 -10.42 8.06
CA VAL A 78 1.97 -10.16 9.14
C VAL A 78 1.38 -10.35 10.53
N ASP A 79 0.18 -9.81 10.76
CA ASP A 79 -0.50 -9.90 12.05
C ASP A 79 -0.89 -11.35 12.36
N THR A 80 -1.48 -12.05 11.39
CA THR A 80 -1.89 -13.45 11.54
C THR A 80 -0.72 -14.37 11.89
N PHE A 81 0.40 -14.25 11.18
CA PHE A 81 1.59 -15.06 11.46
C PHE A 81 2.22 -14.74 12.81
N THR A 82 2.23 -13.47 13.20
CA THR A 82 2.75 -13.04 14.50
C THR A 82 1.89 -13.59 15.65
N GLU A 83 0.56 -13.58 15.50
CA GLU A 83 -0.37 -14.12 16.49
C GLU A 83 -0.22 -15.63 16.64
N VAL A 84 -0.19 -16.37 15.52
CA VAL A 84 -0.01 -17.83 15.52
C VAL A 84 1.32 -18.22 16.16
N ASP A 85 2.42 -17.54 15.83
CA ASP A 85 3.74 -17.80 16.41
C ASP A 85 3.76 -17.56 17.93
N ALA A 86 3.17 -16.45 18.39
CA ALA A 86 3.06 -16.14 19.81
C ALA A 86 2.24 -17.19 20.59
N ASP A 87 1.16 -17.70 20.00
CA ASP A 87 0.33 -18.71 20.64
C ASP A 87 0.98 -20.09 20.67
N LEU A 88 1.73 -20.46 19.63
CA LEU A 88 2.56 -21.66 19.62
C LEU A 88 3.68 -21.58 20.68
N ALA A 89 4.36 -20.43 20.79
CA ALA A 89 5.39 -20.21 21.81
C ALA A 89 4.82 -20.40 23.23
N LYS A 90 3.69 -19.77 23.54
CA LYS A 90 3.00 -19.95 24.84
C LYS A 90 2.60 -21.41 25.09
N ALA A 91 2.16 -22.13 24.06
CA ALA A 91 1.78 -23.53 24.20
C ALA A 91 2.99 -24.43 24.51
N LEU A 92 4.14 -24.15 23.87
CA LEU A 92 5.40 -24.84 24.13
C LEU A 92 5.93 -24.55 25.54
N GLU A 93 5.93 -23.29 25.99
CA GLU A 93 6.32 -22.91 27.35
C GLU A 93 5.47 -23.62 28.41
N LYS A 94 4.14 -23.59 28.26
CA LYS A 94 3.23 -24.31 29.15
C LYS A 94 3.43 -25.83 29.14
N GLY A 95 3.83 -26.38 27.99
CA GLY A 95 4.18 -27.80 27.86
C GLY A 95 5.47 -28.14 28.60
N ALA A 96 6.49 -27.29 28.48
CA ALA A 96 7.77 -27.43 29.16
C ALA A 96 7.65 -27.30 30.69
N GLU A 97 6.80 -26.40 31.20
CA GLU A 97 6.54 -26.26 32.65
C GLU A 97 5.83 -27.47 33.28
N ARG A 98 5.19 -28.31 32.47
CA ARG A 98 4.46 -29.51 32.90
C ARG A 98 5.28 -30.80 32.80
N ALA A 99 6.47 -30.74 32.21
CA ALA A 99 7.39 -31.87 32.01
C ALA A 99 8.46 -31.90 33.12
#